data_AF-A0A937SSP2-F1
#
_entry.id   AF-A0A937SSP2-F1
#
_cell.length_a   1.000
_cell.length_b   1.000
_cell.length_c   1.000
_cell.angle_alpha   90.00
_cell.angle_beta   90.00
_cell.angle_gamma   90.00
#
_symmetry.space_group_name_H-M   'P 1'
#
loop_
_entity.id
_entity.type
_entity.pdbx_description
1 polymer ?
#
loop_
_entity_poly.entity_id
_entity_poly.type
_entity_poly.pdbx_seq_one_letter_code
_entity_poly.pdbx_strand_id
1 'polypeptide(L)'
;FAVMNADPAWMYWTFNADRRSFMATVNGRDEFVFHTQLKPEEADRDITEAEARAMFAQSFGRETDFQILSRASWTAGFALVAERFRQGRLFIAGDAAHLFTPTGGLGYNTAIEDAVNLGWKLAAVVKGWGGAGLLDTYDLERRPNALRNTGYARGFADSIGLFVPVPELEDAGPAGDKARQGAGCYLENHARAEFNIPGITFGGRFDGSPIVVADGTAPPPDAANEYVQTACPGGRAPHAWLADGRSLFDVLGFEFTLLRLDGEADVQSLADAAATLKLSLTVADLSGESLRDLYKTDLALIRPDQVVVWRGDALPEDPRALLETVTAYRP
;
A
#
# COMPACT_ATOMS: atom_id res chain seq x y z
N PHE A 1 -26.96 -8.34 7.21
CA PHE A 1 -27.02 -9.45 6.23
C PHE A 1 -28.39 -10.10 6.02
N ALA A 2 -29.29 -10.18 7.02
CA ALA A 2 -30.57 -10.92 6.91
C ALA A 2 -31.51 -10.49 5.76
N VAL A 3 -31.33 -9.28 5.21
CA VAL A 3 -32.13 -8.74 4.10
C VAL A 3 -31.44 -8.89 2.73
N MET A 4 -30.21 -9.39 2.68
CA MET A 4 -29.42 -9.54 1.45
C MET A 4 -29.86 -10.79 0.67
N ASN A 5 -30.00 -10.68 -0.65
CA ASN A 5 -30.26 -11.79 -1.56
C ASN A 5 -28.98 -12.46 -2.09
N ALA A 6 -27.86 -12.33 -1.36
CA ALA A 6 -26.57 -12.85 -1.76
C ALA A 6 -25.81 -13.35 -0.52
N ASP A 7 -24.83 -14.21 -0.74
CA ASP A 7 -23.93 -14.67 0.31
C ASP A 7 -23.21 -13.49 1.01
N PRO A 8 -22.85 -13.62 2.29
CA PRO A 8 -22.08 -12.61 2.99
C PRO A 8 -20.76 -12.30 2.27
N ALA A 9 -20.57 -11.04 1.91
CA ALA A 9 -19.37 -10.51 1.30
C ALA A 9 -19.00 -9.17 1.96
N TRP A 10 -17.72 -8.79 1.89
CA TRP A 10 -17.30 -7.48 2.38
C TRP A 10 -17.83 -6.34 1.50
N MET A 11 -17.90 -6.55 0.19
CA MET A 11 -18.36 -5.57 -0.79
C MET A 11 -19.29 -6.20 -1.81
N TYR A 12 -20.35 -5.46 -2.17
CA TYR A 12 -21.34 -5.81 -3.19
C TYR A 12 -21.32 -4.76 -4.28
N TRP A 13 -21.19 -5.17 -5.53
CA TRP A 13 -21.34 -4.28 -6.68
C TRP A 13 -22.66 -4.56 -7.38
N THR A 14 -23.32 -3.51 -7.86
CA THR A 14 -24.56 -3.61 -8.63
C THR A 14 -24.45 -2.79 -9.90
N PHE A 15 -24.83 -3.41 -11.01
CA PHE A 15 -24.95 -2.82 -12.33
C PHE A 15 -26.31 -3.19 -12.90
N ASN A 16 -27.15 -2.20 -13.15
CA ASN A 16 -28.43 -2.37 -13.86
C ASN A 16 -28.63 -1.21 -14.83
N ALA A 17 -29.78 -1.16 -15.53
CA ALA A 17 -30.06 -0.10 -16.50
C ALA A 17 -30.12 1.30 -15.87
N ASP A 18 -30.42 1.38 -14.57
CA ASP A 18 -30.60 2.63 -13.85
C ASP A 18 -29.33 3.14 -13.17
N ARG A 19 -28.57 2.25 -12.53
CA ARG A 19 -27.50 2.62 -11.61
C ARG A 19 -26.32 1.68 -11.65
N ARG A 20 -25.18 2.30 -11.41
CA ARG A 20 -24.00 1.65 -10.88
C ARG A 20 -23.87 2.04 -9.41
N SER A 21 -23.65 1.04 -8.57
CA SER A 21 -23.43 1.26 -7.15
C SER A 21 -22.54 0.19 -6.57
N PHE A 22 -21.94 0.51 -5.43
CA PHE A 22 -21.36 -0.49 -4.55
C PHE A 22 -21.80 -0.26 -3.12
N MET A 23 -21.75 -1.33 -2.33
CA MET A 23 -22.04 -1.31 -0.91
C MET A 23 -20.99 -2.13 -0.17
N ALA A 24 -20.30 -1.52 0.78
CA ALA A 24 -19.30 -2.19 1.61
C ALA A 24 -19.78 -2.29 3.05
N THR A 25 -19.56 -3.42 3.71
CA THR A 25 -19.85 -3.57 5.14
C THR A 25 -18.80 -2.87 5.98
N VAL A 26 -19.25 -2.11 6.98
CA VAL A 26 -18.38 -1.39 7.93
C VAL A 26 -18.01 -2.28 9.10
N ASN A 27 -19.00 -2.96 9.68
CA ASN A 27 -18.84 -3.74 10.91
C ASN A 27 -18.99 -5.26 10.71
N GLY A 28 -19.17 -5.71 9.46
CA GLY A 28 -19.36 -7.12 9.12
C GLY A 28 -20.68 -7.69 9.64
N ARG A 29 -21.73 -6.87 9.84
CA ARG A 29 -23.04 -7.32 10.34
C ARG A 29 -24.22 -6.58 9.69
N ASP A 30 -24.41 -5.33 10.06
CA ASP A 30 -25.61 -4.53 9.81
C ASP A 30 -25.33 -3.07 9.40
N GLU A 31 -24.09 -2.60 9.54
CA GLU A 31 -23.67 -1.29 9.04
C GLU A 31 -22.99 -1.42 7.67
N PHE A 32 -23.44 -0.56 6.75
CA PHE A 32 -22.97 -0.53 5.37
C PHE A 32 -22.77 0.92 4.92
N VAL A 33 -21.78 1.11 4.06
CA VAL A 33 -21.63 2.33 3.27
C VAL A 33 -22.07 2.00 1.85
N PHE A 34 -23.03 2.77 1.33
CA PHE A 34 -23.56 2.65 -0.02
C PHE A 34 -23.13 3.84 -0.86
N HIS A 35 -22.59 3.57 -2.03
CA HIS A 35 -22.24 4.59 -3.03
C HIS A 35 -22.96 4.28 -4.32
N THR A 36 -23.56 5.29 -4.93
CA THR A 36 -24.09 5.21 -6.28
C THR A 36 -23.56 6.37 -7.12
N GLN A 37 -23.28 6.07 -8.39
CA GLN A 37 -22.93 7.10 -9.35
C GLN A 37 -24.19 7.93 -9.67
N LEU A 38 -24.09 9.25 -9.54
CA LEU A 38 -25.14 10.17 -9.95
C LEU A 38 -25.27 10.19 -11.47
N LYS A 39 -26.51 10.19 -11.97
CA LYS A 39 -26.82 10.41 -13.38
C LYS A 39 -26.51 11.87 -13.76
N PRO A 40 -26.24 12.18 -15.05
CA PRO A 40 -25.91 13.56 -15.48
C PRO A 40 -26.94 14.62 -15.07
N GLU A 41 -28.20 14.24 -14.96
CA GLU A 41 -29.32 15.08 -14.54
C GLU A 41 -29.49 15.20 -13.02
N GLU A 42 -28.80 14.38 -12.23
CA GLU A 42 -28.86 14.38 -10.77
C GLU A 42 -27.85 15.37 -10.19
N ALA A 43 -28.31 16.29 -9.35
CA ALA A 43 -27.45 17.25 -8.66
C ALA A 43 -26.77 16.58 -7.45
N ASP A 44 -25.50 16.91 -7.22
CA ASP A 44 -24.74 16.44 -6.06
C ASP A 44 -25.12 17.17 -4.77
N ARG A 45 -25.79 18.31 -4.86
CA ARG A 45 -26.28 19.10 -3.72
C ARG A 45 -27.71 18.72 -3.38
N ASP A 46 -27.99 18.68 -2.08
CA ASP A 46 -29.34 18.59 -1.53
C ASP A 46 -30.12 17.30 -1.80
N ILE A 47 -29.43 16.18 -2.07
CA ILE A 47 -30.06 14.85 -2.08
C ILE A 47 -30.83 14.68 -0.77
N THR A 48 -32.13 14.49 -0.86
CA THR A 48 -33.04 14.29 0.27
C THR A 48 -32.98 12.84 0.77
N GLU A 49 -33.53 12.58 1.95
CA GLU A 49 -33.60 11.20 2.46
C GLU A 49 -34.50 10.33 1.57
N ALA A 50 -35.60 10.89 1.05
CA ALA A 50 -36.48 10.19 0.14
C ALA A 50 -35.76 9.79 -1.17
N GLU A 51 -34.98 10.72 -1.75
CA GLU A 51 -34.18 10.42 -2.95
C GLU A 51 -33.11 9.37 -2.66
N ALA A 52 -32.36 9.48 -1.55
CA ALA A 52 -31.37 8.48 -1.17
C ALA A 52 -31.98 7.07 -0.99
N ARG A 53 -33.18 6.98 -0.41
CA ARG A 53 -33.93 5.72 -0.30
C ARG A 53 -34.37 5.18 -1.66
N ALA A 54 -34.82 6.05 -2.56
CA ALA A 54 -35.17 5.67 -3.92
C ALA A 54 -33.95 5.16 -4.72
N MET A 55 -32.81 5.86 -4.61
CA MET A 55 -31.54 5.44 -5.20
C MET A 55 -31.11 4.07 -4.70
N PHE A 56 -31.19 3.85 -3.38
CA PHE A 56 -30.89 2.55 -2.79
C PHE A 56 -31.85 1.47 -3.31
N ALA A 57 -33.15 1.73 -3.36
CA ALA A 57 -34.14 0.76 -3.85
C ALA A 57 -33.91 0.39 -5.33
N GLN A 58 -33.51 1.35 -6.18
CA GLN A 58 -33.14 1.11 -7.58
C GLN A 58 -31.92 0.19 -7.71
N SER A 59 -30.92 0.35 -6.84
CA SER A 59 -29.75 -0.55 -6.80
C SER A 59 -30.08 -1.90 -6.17
N PHE A 60 -30.85 -1.92 -5.08
CA PHE A 60 -31.13 -3.13 -4.31
C PHE A 60 -32.21 -4.01 -4.96
N GLY A 61 -33.02 -3.45 -5.86
CA GLY A 61 -34.11 -4.12 -6.56
C GLY A 61 -35.43 -4.17 -5.79
N ARG A 62 -35.51 -3.54 -4.60
CA ARG A 62 -36.74 -3.39 -3.81
C ARG A 62 -36.62 -2.30 -2.77
N GLU A 63 -37.76 -1.82 -2.30
CA GLU A 63 -37.81 -1.04 -1.06
C GLU A 63 -37.36 -1.90 0.12
N THR A 64 -36.61 -1.30 1.03
CA THR A 64 -36.08 -1.95 2.22
C THR A 64 -36.02 -0.95 3.35
N ASP A 65 -36.35 -1.41 4.56
CA ASP A 65 -36.26 -0.58 5.75
C ASP A 65 -34.81 -0.53 6.25
N PHE A 66 -34.31 0.68 6.48
CA PHE A 66 -32.97 0.94 7.01
C PHE A 66 -32.89 2.35 7.59
N GLN A 67 -31.98 2.54 8.54
CA GLN A 67 -31.64 3.84 9.09
C GLN A 67 -30.51 4.48 8.29
N ILE A 68 -30.68 5.74 7.88
CA ILE A 68 -29.61 6.53 7.30
C ILE A 68 -28.81 7.20 8.43
N LEU A 69 -27.53 6.84 8.55
CA LEU A 69 -26.64 7.43 9.55
C LEU A 69 -26.00 8.74 9.05
N SER A 70 -25.59 8.77 7.79
CA SER A 70 -24.96 9.93 7.15
C SER A 70 -25.10 9.86 5.64
N ARG A 71 -25.05 11.02 4.97
CA ARG A 71 -25.09 11.16 3.52
C ARG A 71 -24.17 12.31 3.11
N ALA A 72 -23.34 12.08 2.11
CA ALA A 72 -22.48 13.09 1.54
C ALA A 72 -22.23 12.76 0.07
N SER A 73 -22.07 13.80 -0.74
CA SER A 73 -21.60 13.67 -2.11
C SER A 73 -20.09 13.73 -2.15
N TRP A 74 -19.50 12.99 -3.07
CA TRP A 74 -18.06 12.95 -3.26
C TRP A 74 -17.72 12.89 -4.75
N THR A 75 -16.75 13.71 -5.16
CA THR A 75 -16.22 13.70 -6.52
C THR A 75 -15.12 12.66 -6.63
N ALA A 76 -15.44 11.52 -7.24
CA ALA A 76 -14.48 10.50 -7.59
C ALA A 76 -13.64 10.88 -8.83
N GLY A 77 -12.62 10.08 -9.15
CA GLY A 77 -11.86 10.20 -10.40
C GLY A 77 -10.60 11.06 -10.34
N PHE A 78 -10.26 11.63 -9.18
CA PHE A 78 -8.96 12.27 -9.00
C PHE A 78 -7.86 11.21 -8.86
N ALA A 79 -6.86 11.30 -9.72
CA ALA A 79 -5.61 10.55 -9.69
C ALA A 79 -4.48 11.58 -9.84
N LEU A 80 -4.15 12.25 -8.74
CA LEU A 80 -3.26 13.41 -8.72
C LEU A 80 -2.10 13.14 -7.77
N VAL A 81 -0.89 13.57 -8.15
CA VAL A 81 0.30 13.53 -7.29
C VAL A 81 0.96 14.89 -7.35
N ALA A 82 1.26 15.48 -6.20
CA ALA A 82 1.95 16.75 -6.10
C ALA A 82 3.34 16.66 -6.75
N GLU A 83 3.76 17.73 -7.42
CA GLU A 83 5.06 17.78 -8.10
C GLU A 83 6.24 17.66 -7.14
N ARG A 84 6.05 18.05 -5.87
CA ARG A 84 7.05 18.02 -4.81
C ARG A 84 6.37 17.75 -3.47
N PHE A 85 6.93 16.83 -2.68
CA PHE A 85 6.43 16.52 -1.34
C PHE A 85 7.12 17.35 -0.24
N ARG A 86 8.15 18.11 -0.61
CA ARG A 86 8.95 18.94 0.30
C ARG A 86 9.29 20.29 -0.30
N GLN A 87 9.22 21.35 0.51
CA GLN A 87 9.85 22.64 0.25
C GLN A 87 10.52 23.17 1.53
N GLY A 88 11.85 23.12 1.58
CA GLY A 88 12.62 23.54 2.76
C GLY A 88 12.31 22.68 3.98
N ARG A 89 11.56 23.22 4.95
CA ARG A 89 11.13 22.52 6.17
C ARG A 89 9.63 22.15 6.17
N LEU A 90 8.94 22.40 5.06
CA LEU A 90 7.53 22.11 4.88
C LEU A 90 7.38 20.81 4.10
N PHE A 91 6.53 19.91 4.60
CA PHE A 91 6.27 18.58 4.06
C PHE A 91 4.76 18.39 3.88
N ILE A 92 4.38 17.65 2.85
CA ILE A 92 3.01 17.19 2.62
C ILE A 92 3.01 15.66 2.53
N ALA A 93 1.96 15.01 3.02
CA ALA A 93 1.79 13.56 3.06
C ALA A 93 0.30 13.21 2.91
N GLY A 94 -0.01 11.98 2.50
CA GLY A 94 -1.39 11.52 2.32
C GLY A 94 -2.13 12.33 1.26
N ASP A 95 -3.43 12.59 1.46
CA ASP A 95 -4.29 13.31 0.51
C ASP A 95 -3.78 14.70 0.09
N ALA A 96 -2.94 15.34 0.93
CA ALA A 96 -2.29 16.60 0.57
C ALA A 96 -1.19 16.42 -0.50
N ALA A 97 -0.59 15.23 -0.58
CA ALA A 97 0.47 14.87 -1.50
C ALA A 97 -0.05 14.08 -2.72
N HIS A 98 -1.10 13.28 -2.55
CA HIS A 98 -1.66 12.45 -3.61
C HIS A 98 -3.14 12.17 -3.39
N LEU A 99 -3.94 12.27 -4.45
CA LEU A 99 -5.36 11.91 -4.43
C LEU A 99 -5.57 10.67 -5.28
N PHE A 100 -6.30 9.72 -4.71
CA PHE A 100 -6.60 8.44 -5.31
C PHE A 100 -8.07 8.33 -5.70
N THR A 101 -8.31 7.60 -6.79
CA THR A 101 -9.58 6.93 -7.02
C THR A 101 -9.69 5.75 -6.03
N PRO A 102 -10.86 5.44 -5.45
CA PRO A 102 -10.95 4.57 -4.26
C PRO A 102 -10.65 3.10 -4.55
N THR A 103 -10.68 2.70 -5.81
CA THR A 103 -10.48 1.32 -6.25
C THR A 103 -9.08 0.81 -5.87
N GLY A 104 -9.04 -0.36 -5.26
CA GLY A 104 -7.86 -0.99 -4.66
C GLY A 104 -7.58 -0.56 -3.21
N GLY A 105 -8.31 0.40 -2.65
CA GLY A 105 -8.13 0.83 -1.25
C GLY A 105 -6.74 1.43 -0.96
N LEU A 106 -6.10 2.06 -1.95
CA LEU A 106 -4.68 2.41 -1.89
C LEU A 106 -4.37 3.74 -1.17
N GLY A 107 -5.32 4.67 -1.12
CA GLY A 107 -5.08 6.03 -0.61
C GLY A 107 -4.62 6.06 0.84
N TYR A 108 -5.42 5.47 1.74
CA TYR A 108 -5.08 5.41 3.16
C TYR A 108 -3.75 4.67 3.42
N ASN A 109 -3.54 3.52 2.77
CA ASN A 109 -2.32 2.74 2.95
C ASN A 109 -1.07 3.51 2.48
N THR A 110 -1.15 4.20 1.33
CA THR A 110 -0.06 5.03 0.83
C THR A 110 0.21 6.23 1.76
N ALA A 111 -0.83 6.81 2.37
CA ALA A 111 -0.69 7.88 3.36
C ALA A 111 0.00 7.41 4.66
N ILE A 112 -0.31 6.20 5.14
CA ILE A 112 0.38 5.61 6.29
C ILE A 112 1.84 5.36 5.98
N GLU A 113 2.16 4.84 4.79
CA GLU A 113 3.55 4.66 4.36
C GLU A 113 4.32 5.97 4.28
N ASP A 114 3.69 7.07 3.85
CA ASP A 114 4.30 8.39 3.89
C ASP A 114 4.66 8.81 5.31
N ALA A 115 3.72 8.64 6.25
CA ALA A 115 3.91 8.99 7.65
C ALA A 115 5.02 8.16 8.30
N VAL A 116 5.07 6.85 8.01
CA VAL A 116 6.13 5.94 8.49
C VAL A 116 7.48 6.35 7.92
N ASN A 117 7.57 6.58 6.60
CA ASN A 117 8.82 6.97 5.94
C ASN A 117 9.34 8.34 6.39
N LEU A 118 8.46 9.34 6.51
CA LEU A 118 8.83 10.68 6.96
C LEU A 118 9.14 10.72 8.45
N GLY A 119 8.38 9.98 9.27
CA GLY A 119 8.46 10.01 10.73
C GLY A 119 9.84 9.64 11.25
N TRP A 120 10.43 8.54 10.76
CA TRP A 120 11.76 8.13 11.22
C TRP A 120 12.86 9.10 10.75
N LYS A 121 12.74 9.68 9.55
CA LYS A 121 13.71 10.64 9.02
C LYS A 121 13.69 11.95 9.80
N LEU A 122 12.50 12.43 10.18
CA LEU A 122 12.36 13.58 11.07
C LEU A 122 12.98 13.30 12.43
N ALA A 123 12.70 12.13 13.02
CA ALA A 123 13.28 11.72 14.29
C ALA A 123 14.82 11.65 14.23
N ALA A 124 15.37 11.10 13.14
CA ALA A 124 16.80 11.01 12.91
C ALA A 124 17.52 12.37 12.93
N VAL A 125 16.96 13.35 12.21
CA VAL A 125 17.50 14.72 12.15
C VAL A 125 17.37 15.42 13.50
N VAL A 126 16.24 15.24 14.21
CA VAL A 126 16.03 15.84 15.54
C VAL A 126 16.98 15.26 16.58
N LYS A 127 17.24 13.94 16.54
CA LYS A 127 18.17 13.26 17.43
C LYS A 127 19.65 13.51 17.09
N GLY A 128 19.92 14.03 15.89
CA GLY A 128 21.25 14.47 15.45
C GLY A 128 22.11 13.38 14.82
N TRP A 129 21.56 12.19 14.55
CA TRP A 129 22.27 11.12 13.84
C TRP A 129 21.94 11.06 12.34
N GLY A 130 20.82 11.65 11.91
CA GLY A 130 20.47 11.80 10.49
C GLY A 130 20.97 13.14 9.94
N GLY A 131 21.61 13.12 8.76
CA GLY A 131 22.06 14.35 8.11
C GLY A 131 20.93 15.11 7.39
N ALA A 132 21.19 16.36 7.02
CA ALA A 132 20.18 17.23 6.40
C ALA A 132 19.62 16.69 5.07
N GLY A 133 20.45 15.96 4.32
CA GLY A 133 20.07 15.31 3.06
C GLY A 133 19.12 14.13 3.25
N LEU A 134 18.97 13.60 4.48
CA LEU A 134 18.08 12.49 4.76
C LEU A 134 16.62 12.85 4.45
N LEU A 135 16.20 14.08 4.77
CA LEU A 135 14.85 14.55 4.53
C LEU A 135 14.55 14.77 3.03
N ASP A 136 15.57 14.94 2.18
CA ASP A 136 15.37 15.06 0.73
C ASP A 136 14.94 13.72 0.13
N THR A 137 15.34 12.61 0.76
CA THR A 137 14.96 11.26 0.31
C THR A 137 13.47 10.99 0.47
N TYR A 138 12.73 11.76 1.28
CA TYR A 138 11.28 11.57 1.41
C TYR A 138 10.56 11.75 0.06
N ASP A 139 10.84 12.84 -0.66
CA ASP A 139 10.25 13.06 -2.00
C ASP A 139 10.75 12.00 -2.99
N LEU A 140 12.06 11.72 -2.98
CA LEU A 140 12.68 10.76 -3.90
C LEU A 140 12.14 9.34 -3.74
N GLU A 141 11.75 8.95 -2.53
CA GLU A 141 11.22 7.62 -2.23
C GLU A 141 9.70 7.55 -2.40
N ARG A 142 8.97 8.52 -1.85
CA ARG A 142 7.50 8.42 -1.74
C ARG A 142 6.76 8.92 -2.97
N ARG A 143 7.26 9.94 -3.68
CA ARG A 143 6.58 10.46 -4.87
C ARG A 143 6.52 9.44 -6.02
N PRO A 144 7.59 8.67 -6.34
CA PRO A 144 7.48 7.59 -7.32
C PRO A 144 6.49 6.48 -6.90
N ASN A 145 6.44 6.13 -5.61
CA ASN A 145 5.48 5.15 -5.11
C ASN A 145 4.03 5.67 -5.18
N ALA A 146 3.80 6.95 -4.87
CA ALA A 146 2.49 7.59 -5.07
C ALA A 146 2.05 7.56 -6.53
N LEU A 147 2.95 7.87 -7.48
CA LEU A 147 2.67 7.78 -8.92
C LEU A 147 2.34 6.35 -9.35
N ARG A 148 3.14 5.37 -8.91
CA ARG A 148 2.91 3.94 -9.15
C ARG A 148 1.53 3.50 -8.66
N ASN A 149 1.24 3.74 -7.38
CA ASN A 149 -0.01 3.30 -6.75
C ASN A 149 -1.22 4.02 -7.38
N THR A 150 -1.10 5.31 -7.69
CA THR A 150 -2.15 6.08 -8.37
C THR A 150 -2.42 5.53 -9.77
N GLY A 151 -1.37 5.11 -10.48
CA GLY A 151 -1.48 4.44 -11.79
C GLY A 151 -2.28 3.15 -11.72
N TYR A 152 -1.99 2.27 -10.74
CA TYR A 152 -2.78 1.06 -10.53
C TYR A 152 -4.22 1.35 -10.13
N ALA A 153 -4.44 2.26 -9.17
CA ALA A 153 -5.80 2.65 -8.75
C ALA A 153 -6.62 3.12 -9.95
N ARG A 154 -6.04 3.96 -10.81
CA ARG A 154 -6.68 4.41 -12.06
C ARG A 154 -7.02 3.24 -12.97
N GLY A 155 -6.11 2.30 -13.18
CA GLY A 155 -6.36 1.12 -14.01
C GLY A 155 -7.56 0.30 -13.51
N PHE A 156 -7.69 0.12 -12.19
CA PHE A 156 -8.85 -0.56 -11.60
C PHE A 156 -10.14 0.25 -11.78
N ALA A 157 -10.08 1.56 -11.56
CA ALA A 157 -11.22 2.46 -11.75
C ALA A 157 -11.72 2.45 -13.20
N ASP A 158 -10.81 2.49 -14.18
CA ASP A 158 -11.17 2.39 -15.59
C ASP A 158 -11.78 1.02 -15.90
N SER A 159 -11.21 -0.06 -15.33
CA SER A 159 -11.75 -1.42 -15.52
C SER A 159 -13.17 -1.59 -15.02
N ILE A 160 -13.56 -1.02 -13.87
CA ILE A 160 -14.95 -1.14 -13.40
C ILE A 160 -15.85 -0.04 -13.96
N GLY A 161 -15.27 1.14 -14.16
CA GLY A 161 -15.95 2.35 -14.61
C GLY A 161 -16.38 2.30 -16.07
N LEU A 162 -15.67 1.56 -16.91
CA LEU A 162 -15.95 1.43 -18.34
C LEU A 162 -16.86 0.25 -18.69
N PHE A 163 -17.27 -0.57 -17.72
CA PHE A 163 -18.25 -1.62 -17.96
C PHE A 163 -19.63 -1.05 -18.28
N VAL A 164 -20.12 -1.24 -19.50
CA VAL A 164 -21.47 -0.79 -19.90
C VAL A 164 -22.44 -1.97 -19.83
N PRO A 165 -23.44 -1.95 -18.93
CA PRO A 165 -24.44 -3.01 -18.90
C PRO A 165 -25.27 -2.98 -20.19
N VAL A 166 -25.48 -4.15 -20.78
CA VAL A 166 -26.38 -4.32 -21.94
C VAL A 166 -27.84 -4.41 -21.45
N PRO A 167 -28.83 -3.94 -22.22
CA PRO A 167 -30.24 -3.96 -21.80
C PRO A 167 -30.74 -5.36 -21.39
N GLU A 168 -30.27 -6.40 -22.07
CA GLU A 168 -30.67 -7.78 -21.84
C GLU A 168 -30.27 -8.31 -20.46
N LEU A 169 -29.40 -7.61 -19.71
CA LEU A 169 -28.96 -8.04 -18.38
C LEU A 169 -30.14 -8.22 -17.41
N GLU A 170 -31.21 -7.46 -17.60
CA GLU A 170 -32.45 -7.50 -16.80
C GLU A 170 -33.54 -8.39 -17.42
N ASP A 171 -33.32 -8.94 -18.62
CA ASP A 171 -34.29 -9.81 -19.27
C ASP A 171 -34.38 -11.18 -18.56
N ALA A 172 -35.60 -11.71 -18.53
CA ALA A 172 -35.82 -13.10 -18.17
C ALA A 172 -35.48 -14.05 -19.33
N GLY A 173 -35.06 -15.27 -18.99
CA GLY A 173 -34.82 -16.34 -19.96
C GLY A 173 -33.45 -16.25 -20.66
N PRO A 174 -33.28 -17.00 -21.77
CA PRO A 174 -31.95 -17.32 -22.31
C PRO A 174 -31.10 -16.12 -22.74
N ALA A 175 -31.72 -15.04 -23.22
CA ALA A 175 -31.01 -13.83 -23.63
C ALA A 175 -30.36 -13.14 -22.43
N GLY A 176 -31.12 -12.95 -21.34
CA GLY A 176 -30.60 -12.37 -20.12
C GLY A 176 -29.64 -13.28 -19.37
N ASP A 177 -29.85 -14.60 -19.38
CA ASP A 177 -28.90 -15.55 -18.80
C ASP A 177 -27.52 -15.44 -19.48
N LYS A 178 -27.50 -15.33 -20.82
CA LYS A 178 -26.27 -15.10 -21.59
C LYS A 178 -25.63 -13.75 -21.30
N ALA A 179 -26.42 -12.68 -21.20
CA ALA A 179 -25.92 -11.35 -20.85
C ALA A 179 -25.28 -11.32 -19.45
N ARG A 180 -25.97 -11.91 -18.46
CA ARG A 180 -25.46 -12.06 -17.08
C ARG A 180 -24.21 -12.91 -17.01
N GLN A 181 -24.11 -13.99 -17.80
CA GLN A 181 -22.89 -14.80 -17.88
C GLN A 181 -21.70 -13.97 -18.41
N GLY A 182 -21.89 -13.21 -19.48
CA GLY A 182 -20.86 -12.34 -20.04
C GLY A 182 -20.40 -11.24 -19.06
N ALA A 183 -21.36 -10.59 -18.40
CA ALA A 183 -21.09 -9.62 -17.34
C ALA A 183 -20.34 -10.26 -16.17
N GLY A 184 -20.75 -11.46 -15.75
CA GLY A 184 -20.10 -12.24 -14.70
C GLY A 184 -18.62 -12.49 -14.99
N CYS A 185 -18.29 -12.98 -16.20
CA CYS A 185 -16.90 -13.18 -16.60
C CYS A 185 -16.08 -11.88 -16.57
N TYR A 186 -16.65 -10.76 -17.01
CA TYR A 186 -15.98 -9.46 -16.99
C TYR A 186 -15.70 -8.99 -15.55
N LEU A 187 -16.73 -9.00 -14.71
CA LEU A 187 -16.67 -8.50 -13.33
C LEU A 187 -15.81 -9.42 -12.45
N GLU A 188 -15.81 -10.72 -12.70
CA GLU A 188 -14.91 -11.66 -12.03
C GLU A 188 -13.44 -11.36 -12.37
N ASN A 189 -13.12 -11.10 -13.64
CA ASN A 189 -11.77 -10.72 -14.04
C ASN A 189 -11.33 -9.41 -13.37
N HIS A 190 -12.21 -8.42 -13.30
CA HIS A 190 -11.96 -7.18 -12.57
C HIS A 190 -11.70 -7.46 -11.08
N ALA A 191 -12.57 -8.23 -10.43
CA ALA A 191 -12.44 -8.53 -9.01
C ALA A 191 -11.12 -9.27 -8.69
N ARG A 192 -10.70 -10.20 -9.55
CA ARG A 192 -9.40 -10.89 -9.43
C ARG A 192 -8.22 -9.92 -9.55
N ALA A 193 -8.36 -8.89 -10.38
CA ALA A 193 -7.33 -7.87 -10.56
C ALA A 193 -7.24 -6.88 -9.38
N GLU A 194 -8.37 -6.47 -8.78
CA GLU A 194 -8.40 -5.45 -7.73
C GLU A 194 -8.19 -6.02 -6.31
N PHE A 195 -8.85 -7.14 -5.96
CA PHE A 195 -8.96 -7.55 -4.55
C PHE A 195 -7.83 -8.45 -4.04
N ASN A 196 -6.92 -8.90 -4.92
CA ASN A 196 -5.74 -9.68 -4.54
C ASN A 196 -4.47 -9.06 -5.12
N ILE A 197 -4.02 -7.94 -4.53
CA ILE A 197 -2.96 -7.09 -5.05
C ILE A 197 -1.69 -7.04 -4.16
N PRO A 198 -1.11 -8.19 -3.76
CA PRO A 198 0.02 -8.20 -2.84
C PRO A 198 1.25 -7.47 -3.41
N GLY A 199 1.41 -7.41 -4.73
CA GLY A 199 2.50 -6.69 -5.36
C GLY A 199 2.38 -5.19 -5.19
N ILE A 200 1.16 -4.63 -5.16
CA ILE A 200 0.97 -3.21 -4.80
C ILE A 200 1.28 -3.02 -3.32
N THR A 201 0.73 -3.88 -2.45
CA THR A 201 0.82 -3.75 -0.99
C THR A 201 2.25 -3.89 -0.45
N PHE A 202 3.06 -4.77 -1.03
CA PHE A 202 4.39 -5.11 -0.49
C PHE A 202 5.54 -4.80 -1.44
N GLY A 203 5.26 -4.54 -2.72
CA GLY A 203 6.27 -4.36 -3.76
C GLY A 203 6.75 -2.93 -3.96
N GLY A 204 6.43 -1.99 -3.07
CA GLY A 204 7.01 -0.64 -3.10
C GLY A 204 8.54 -0.67 -2.98
N ARG A 205 9.22 0.17 -3.77
CA ARG A 205 10.68 0.20 -3.85
C ARG A 205 11.26 1.61 -3.84
N PHE A 206 12.49 1.72 -3.34
CA PHE A 206 13.25 2.97 -3.15
C PHE A 206 14.58 2.99 -3.93
N ASP A 207 14.62 2.32 -5.09
CA ASP A 207 15.85 2.06 -5.85
C ASP A 207 16.63 3.32 -6.26
N GLY A 208 15.95 4.46 -6.43
CA GLY A 208 16.57 5.74 -6.78
C GLY A 208 17.06 6.56 -5.57
N SER A 209 16.94 6.04 -4.36
CA SER A 209 17.28 6.77 -3.13
C SER A 209 18.79 6.74 -2.86
N PRO A 210 19.45 7.87 -2.55
CA PRO A 210 20.89 7.92 -2.29
C PRO A 210 21.30 7.24 -0.97
N ILE A 211 20.33 6.86 -0.13
CA ILE A 211 20.57 6.15 1.14
C ILE A 211 20.33 4.63 1.01
N VAL A 212 20.13 4.13 -0.21
CA VAL A 212 20.08 2.70 -0.54
C VAL A 212 21.39 2.34 -1.24
N VAL A 213 22.15 1.41 -0.65
CA VAL A 213 23.41 0.92 -1.21
C VAL A 213 23.12 -0.30 -2.06
N ALA A 214 23.08 -0.09 -3.38
CA ALA A 214 22.83 -1.16 -4.35
C ALA A 214 23.98 -2.18 -4.38
N ASP A 215 23.64 -3.46 -4.50
CA ASP A 215 24.57 -4.59 -4.63
C ASP A 215 24.68 -5.11 -6.07
N GLY A 216 24.04 -4.42 -7.03
CA GLY A 216 23.98 -4.81 -8.45
C GLY A 216 22.95 -5.88 -8.78
N THR A 217 22.19 -6.38 -7.79
CA THR A 217 21.11 -7.34 -8.04
C THR A 217 19.88 -6.65 -8.63
N ALA A 218 19.18 -7.36 -9.53
CA ALA A 218 17.95 -6.88 -10.12
C ALA A 218 16.75 -7.29 -9.24
N PRO A 219 15.84 -6.36 -8.92
CA PRO A 219 14.62 -6.72 -8.23
C PRO A 219 13.65 -7.51 -9.13
N PRO A 220 12.71 -8.29 -8.56
CA PRO A 220 11.61 -8.88 -9.31
C PRO A 220 10.80 -7.84 -10.08
N PRO A 221 10.14 -8.23 -11.19
CA PRO A 221 9.25 -7.33 -11.93
C PRO A 221 8.13 -6.79 -11.04
N ASP A 222 7.75 -5.55 -11.29
CA ASP A 222 6.63 -4.91 -10.60
C ASP A 222 5.29 -5.33 -11.23
N ALA A 223 4.40 -5.90 -10.43
CA ALA A 223 3.09 -6.37 -10.85
C ALA A 223 2.08 -6.14 -9.74
N ALA A 224 0.80 -5.95 -10.08
CA ALA A 224 -0.22 -5.69 -9.07
C ALA A 224 -0.50 -6.93 -8.21
N ASN A 225 -0.75 -8.07 -8.85
CA ASN A 225 -1.28 -9.28 -8.22
C ASN A 225 -0.22 -10.31 -7.82
N GLU A 226 1.06 -10.03 -8.08
CA GLU A 226 2.17 -10.92 -7.79
C GLU A 226 3.20 -10.20 -6.92
N TYR A 227 3.63 -10.87 -5.84
CA TYR A 227 4.68 -10.38 -4.97
C TYR A 227 5.70 -11.49 -4.72
N VAL A 228 6.94 -11.22 -5.10
CA VAL A 228 8.08 -12.09 -4.81
C VAL A 228 8.95 -11.38 -3.76
N GLN A 229 9.03 -11.97 -2.58
CA GLN A 229 9.88 -11.46 -1.52
C GLN A 229 11.35 -11.50 -1.95
N THR A 230 12.07 -10.42 -1.70
CA THR A 230 13.50 -10.31 -1.97
C THR A 230 14.16 -9.36 -0.98
N ALA A 231 15.39 -9.66 -0.58
CA ALA A 231 16.21 -8.72 0.18
C ALA A 231 17.06 -7.79 -0.71
N CYS A 232 16.75 -7.69 -2.01
CA CYS A 232 17.36 -6.70 -2.88
C CYS A 232 17.22 -5.29 -2.25
N PRO A 233 18.31 -4.56 -2.00
CA PRO A 233 18.27 -3.24 -1.38
C PRO A 233 17.25 -2.31 -2.05
N GLY A 234 16.56 -1.51 -1.24
CA GLY A 234 15.48 -0.62 -1.67
C GLY A 234 14.07 -1.23 -1.54
N GLY A 235 13.95 -2.54 -1.30
CA GLY A 235 12.67 -3.21 -1.07
C GLY A 235 12.37 -3.48 0.41
N ARG A 236 11.10 -3.79 0.70
CA ARG A 236 10.66 -4.31 2.00
C ARG A 236 11.45 -5.57 2.36
N ALA A 237 11.97 -5.63 3.59
CA ALA A 237 12.66 -6.78 4.13
C ALA A 237 11.76 -8.02 4.08
N PRO A 238 12.25 -9.16 3.57
CA PRO A 238 11.48 -10.39 3.55
C PRO A 238 11.03 -10.83 4.95
N HIS A 239 9.76 -11.20 5.05
CA HIS A 239 9.17 -11.79 6.24
C HIS A 239 9.52 -13.27 6.34
N ALA A 240 9.78 -13.73 7.56
CA ALA A 240 9.79 -15.14 7.92
C ALA A 240 9.28 -15.34 9.35
N TRP A 241 8.77 -16.54 9.62
CA TRP A 241 8.50 -17.00 10.98
C TRP A 241 9.78 -17.55 11.58
N LEU A 242 10.12 -17.09 12.78
CA LEU A 242 11.28 -17.57 13.53
C LEU A 242 10.94 -18.89 14.24
N ALA A 243 11.97 -19.63 14.65
CA ALA A 243 11.81 -20.93 15.30
C ALA A 243 11.00 -20.86 16.62
N ASP A 244 10.97 -19.70 17.27
CA ASP A 244 10.19 -19.45 18.49
C ASP A 244 8.76 -18.96 18.23
N GLY A 245 8.33 -18.90 16.96
CA GLY A 245 6.99 -18.49 16.53
C GLY A 245 6.79 -16.98 16.40
N ARG A 246 7.80 -16.15 16.64
CA ARG A 246 7.72 -14.70 16.39
C ARG A 246 7.84 -14.37 14.90
N SER A 247 7.26 -13.24 14.48
CA SER A 247 7.58 -12.67 13.17
C SER A 247 9.00 -12.10 13.18
N LEU A 248 9.72 -12.18 12.06
CA LEU A 248 10.97 -11.45 11.89
C LEU A 248 10.80 -9.94 12.14
N PHE A 249 9.62 -9.37 11.86
CA PHE A 249 9.39 -7.95 12.11
C PHE A 249 9.30 -7.60 13.61
N ASP A 250 9.03 -8.58 14.48
CA ASP A 250 8.98 -8.37 15.93
C ASP A 250 10.37 -8.29 16.57
N VAL A 251 11.43 -8.63 15.83
CA VAL A 251 12.83 -8.52 16.30
C VAL A 251 13.55 -7.28 15.80
N LEU A 252 12.92 -6.50 14.92
CA LEU A 252 13.52 -5.26 14.43
C LEU A 252 13.61 -4.22 15.54
N GLY A 253 14.76 -3.56 15.61
CA GLY A 253 15.02 -2.44 16.50
C GLY A 253 14.23 -1.19 16.11
N PHE A 254 14.25 -0.20 17.01
CA PHE A 254 13.53 1.06 16.83
C PHE A 254 14.14 1.96 15.74
N GLU A 255 15.47 1.95 15.61
CA GLU A 255 16.18 2.69 14.56
C GLU A 255 16.65 1.70 13.48
N PHE A 256 17.92 1.33 13.45
CA PHE A 256 18.41 0.36 12.45
C PHE A 256 18.55 -1.03 13.05
N THR A 257 18.37 -2.05 12.21
CA THR A 257 18.64 -3.44 12.58
C THR A 257 19.63 -4.06 11.61
N LEU A 258 20.72 -4.63 12.11
CA LEU A 258 21.57 -5.54 11.35
C LEU A 258 21.10 -6.97 11.62
N LEU A 259 20.57 -7.63 10.60
CA LEU A 259 20.35 -9.08 10.63
C LEU A 259 21.70 -9.76 10.39
N ARG A 260 22.09 -10.67 11.28
CA ARG A 260 23.21 -11.59 11.11
C ARG A 260 22.67 -13.01 10.98
N LEU A 261 22.73 -13.53 9.76
CA LEU A 261 22.09 -14.78 9.33
C LEU A 261 23.14 -15.88 9.25
N ASP A 262 23.03 -16.90 10.10
CA ASP A 262 23.87 -18.11 10.08
C ASP A 262 25.40 -17.88 10.12
N GLY A 263 25.86 -16.75 10.67
CA GLY A 263 27.26 -16.34 10.63
C GLY A 263 27.88 -15.94 11.96
N GLU A 264 29.18 -16.21 12.10
CA GLU A 264 30.08 -15.69 13.15
C GLU A 264 30.75 -14.37 12.72
N ALA A 265 30.18 -13.68 11.72
CA ALA A 265 30.75 -12.44 11.20
C ALA A 265 30.94 -11.42 12.35
N ASP A 266 32.15 -10.89 12.47
CA ASP A 266 32.45 -9.82 13.42
C ASP A 266 31.82 -8.52 12.92
N VAL A 267 30.82 -8.04 13.68
CA VAL A 267 30.07 -6.82 13.37
C VAL A 267 30.35 -5.69 14.35
N GLN A 268 31.33 -5.86 15.26
CA GLN A 268 31.62 -4.90 16.32
C GLN A 268 32.01 -3.53 15.76
N SER A 269 32.76 -3.51 14.66
CA SER A 269 33.17 -2.26 13.99
C SER A 269 31.99 -1.43 13.49
N LEU A 270 30.91 -2.06 13.02
CA LEU A 270 29.67 -1.37 12.64
C LEU A 270 28.91 -0.86 13.88
N ALA A 271 28.85 -1.66 14.95
CA ALA A 271 28.22 -1.24 16.20
C ALA A 271 28.93 -0.05 16.85
N ASP A 272 30.27 -0.04 16.84
CA ASP A 272 31.10 1.07 17.35
C ASP A 272 30.91 2.35 16.51
N ALA A 273 30.81 2.19 15.18
CA ALA A 273 30.51 3.30 14.28
C ALA A 273 29.10 3.88 14.54
N ALA A 274 28.09 3.03 14.76
CA ALA A 274 26.74 3.46 15.11
C ALA A 274 26.71 4.22 16.44
N ALA A 275 27.41 3.71 17.46
CA ALA A 275 27.53 4.38 18.75
C ALA A 275 28.17 5.76 18.64
N THR A 276 29.19 5.91 17.78
CA THR A 276 29.85 7.21 17.49
C THR A 276 28.88 8.21 16.86
N LEU A 277 27.96 7.75 16.01
CA LEU A 277 26.90 8.56 15.42
C LEU A 277 25.70 8.77 16.35
N LYS A 278 25.70 8.19 17.56
CA LYS A 278 24.54 8.13 18.48
C LYS A 278 23.31 7.49 17.83
N LEU A 279 23.54 6.58 16.89
CA LEU A 279 22.55 5.76 16.24
C LEU A 279 22.37 4.46 17.03
N SER A 280 21.14 4.12 17.37
CA SER A 280 20.79 2.84 17.96
C SER A 280 20.78 1.76 16.89
N LEU A 281 21.77 0.87 16.91
CA LEU A 281 21.81 -0.31 16.05
C LEU A 281 21.45 -1.56 16.86
N THR A 282 20.36 -2.23 16.48
CA THR A 282 20.05 -3.56 16.98
C THR A 282 20.75 -4.60 16.11
N VAL A 283 21.53 -5.49 16.72
CA VAL A 283 22.07 -6.68 16.03
C VAL A 283 21.17 -7.85 16.37
N ALA A 284 20.55 -8.44 15.36
CA ALA A 284 19.66 -9.59 15.49
C ALA A 284 20.36 -10.84 14.95
N ASP A 285 20.79 -11.69 15.86
CA ASP A 285 21.39 -12.99 15.56
C ASP A 285 20.29 -14.01 15.29
N LEU A 286 20.15 -14.38 14.02
CA LEU A 286 19.12 -15.32 13.57
C LEU A 286 19.79 -16.52 12.92
N SER A 287 19.41 -17.71 13.37
CA SER A 287 19.84 -18.98 12.79
C SER A 287 18.69 -19.66 12.04
N GLY A 288 19.00 -20.28 10.91
CA GLY A 288 18.10 -21.09 10.11
C GLY A 288 18.37 -20.99 8.61
N GLU A 289 18.67 -22.13 7.97
CA GLU A 289 19.06 -22.24 6.56
C GLU A 289 18.13 -21.47 5.60
N SER A 290 16.83 -21.42 5.91
CA SER A 290 15.83 -20.73 5.08
C SER A 290 15.95 -19.19 5.07
N LEU A 291 16.52 -18.57 6.09
CA LEU A 291 16.66 -17.11 6.16
C LEU A 291 17.79 -16.61 5.27
N ARG A 292 18.94 -17.29 5.31
CA ARG A 292 20.06 -17.00 4.42
C ARG A 292 19.65 -17.18 2.96
N ASP A 293 18.86 -18.20 2.64
CA ASP A 293 18.31 -18.41 1.30
C ASP A 293 17.36 -17.29 0.87
N LEU A 294 16.61 -16.68 1.78
CA LEU A 294 15.69 -15.59 1.48
C LEU A 294 16.42 -14.26 1.28
N TYR A 295 17.45 -14.00 2.10
CA TYR A 295 18.23 -12.76 2.07
C TYR A 295 19.42 -12.79 1.11
N LYS A 296 19.87 -13.98 0.72
CA LYS A 296 20.99 -14.29 -0.19
C LYS A 296 22.38 -13.93 0.32
N THR A 297 22.49 -13.37 1.51
CA THR A 297 23.74 -12.94 2.14
C THR A 297 23.71 -13.17 3.65
N ASP A 298 24.88 -13.15 4.29
CA ASP A 298 25.00 -13.38 5.73
C ASP A 298 24.58 -12.16 6.57
N LEU A 299 24.70 -10.95 6.02
CA LEU A 299 24.33 -9.70 6.70
C LEU A 299 23.30 -8.91 5.88
N ALA A 300 22.34 -8.27 6.55
CA ALA A 300 21.43 -7.31 5.96
C ALA A 300 21.11 -6.16 6.93
N LEU A 301 21.25 -4.93 6.47
CA LEU A 301 20.94 -3.73 7.24
C LEU A 301 19.54 -3.22 6.87
N ILE A 302 18.68 -3.15 7.87
CA ILE A 302 17.26 -2.82 7.77
C ILE A 302 16.99 -1.46 8.44
N ARG A 303 16.25 -0.60 7.75
CA ARG A 303 15.78 0.70 8.22
C ARG A 303 14.64 0.59 9.24
N PRO A 304 14.34 1.69 9.95
CA PRO A 304 13.18 1.77 10.85
C PRO A 304 11.83 1.50 10.15
N ASP A 305 11.74 1.76 8.84
CA ASP A 305 10.55 1.52 8.02
C ASP A 305 10.57 0.16 7.29
N GLN A 306 11.35 -0.80 7.79
CA GLN A 306 11.39 -2.19 7.34
C GLN A 306 11.96 -2.37 5.92
N VAL A 307 12.75 -1.41 5.42
CA VAL A 307 13.40 -1.48 4.11
C VAL A 307 14.85 -1.95 4.25
N VAL A 308 15.27 -2.88 3.39
CA VAL A 308 16.68 -3.27 3.27
C VAL A 308 17.44 -2.13 2.59
N VAL A 309 18.49 -1.58 3.22
CA VAL A 309 19.34 -0.54 2.61
C VAL A 309 20.67 -1.05 2.14
N TRP A 310 21.11 -2.18 2.67
CA TRP A 310 22.39 -2.80 2.33
C TRP A 310 22.34 -4.26 2.75
N ARG A 311 23.09 -5.10 2.06
CA ARG A 311 23.35 -6.50 2.45
C ARG A 311 24.69 -6.97 1.89
N GLY A 312 25.27 -8.00 2.49
CA GLY A 312 26.55 -8.57 2.05
C GLY A 312 26.99 -9.75 2.93
N ASP A 313 27.93 -10.56 2.46
CA ASP A 313 28.48 -11.68 3.24
C ASP A 313 29.50 -11.22 4.30
N ALA A 314 30.00 -9.99 4.19
CA ALA A 314 30.89 -9.37 5.15
C ALA A 314 30.61 -7.86 5.22
N LEU A 315 31.00 -7.23 6.33
CA LEU A 315 30.98 -5.77 6.43
C LEU A 315 31.92 -5.14 5.38
N PRO A 316 31.60 -3.93 4.87
CA PRO A 316 32.54 -3.19 4.04
C PRO A 316 33.80 -2.82 4.82
N GLU A 317 34.89 -2.51 4.11
CA GLU A 317 36.16 -2.07 4.72
C GLU A 317 35.99 -0.84 5.63
N ASP A 318 35.04 0.05 5.30
CA ASP A 318 34.65 1.19 6.12
C ASP A 318 33.16 1.10 6.52
N PRO A 319 32.83 0.46 7.66
CA PRO A 319 31.47 0.38 8.19
C PRO A 319 30.88 1.75 8.54
N ARG A 320 31.73 2.74 8.87
CA ARG A 320 31.26 4.09 9.18
C ARG A 320 30.76 4.79 7.93
N ALA A 321 31.46 4.66 6.81
CA ALA A 321 31.02 5.21 5.52
C ALA A 321 29.66 4.63 5.08
N LEU A 322 29.41 3.34 5.37
CA LEU A 322 28.09 2.73 5.16
C LEU A 322 27.01 3.44 5.98
N LEU A 323 27.23 3.62 7.30
CA LEU A 323 26.27 4.30 8.17
C LEU A 323 26.06 5.77 7.76
N GLU A 324 27.13 6.49 7.43
CA GLU A 324 27.05 7.87 6.94
C GLU A 324 26.22 7.96 5.66
N THR A 325 26.34 6.98 4.76
CA THR A 325 25.53 6.89 3.54
C THR A 325 24.06 6.66 3.88
N VAL A 326 23.72 5.62 4.63
CA VAL A 326 22.31 5.24 4.88
C VAL A 326 21.56 6.20 5.81
N THR A 327 22.29 7.06 6.53
CA THR A 327 21.74 8.14 7.36
C THR A 327 21.85 9.52 6.69
N ALA A 328 22.42 9.59 5.49
CA ALA A 328 22.81 10.80 4.78
C ALA A 328 23.61 11.79 5.68
N TYR A 329 24.34 11.26 6.65
CA TYR A 329 25.13 12.03 7.59
C TYR A 329 26.38 12.56 6.89
N ARG A 330 26.66 13.85 7.08
CA ARG A 330 27.94 14.46 6.70
C ARG A 330 28.51 15.15 7.94
N PRO A 331 29.77 14.88 8.31
CA PRO A 331 30.40 15.44 9.50
C PRO A 331 30.54 16.96 9.47
#